data_AF-W7IYT7-F1
#
_entry.id   AF-W7IYT7-F1
#
_cell.length_a   1.000
_cell.length_b   1.000
_cell.length_c   1.000
_cell.angle_alpha   90.00
_cell.angle_beta   90.00
_cell.angle_gamma   90.00
#
_symmetry.space_group_name_H-M   'P 1'
#
loop_
_entity.id
_entity.type
_entity.pdbx_description
1 polymer ?
#
loop_
_entity_poly.entity_id
_entity_poly.type
_entity_poly.pdbx_seq_one_letter_code
_entity_poly.pdbx_strand_id
1 'polypeptide(L)'
;MDQALDGALRVLLDHDVRDPELLFTVVVEVYQDLDSAGSSDFDALRAALLDRAAVEGFPAAGEELARYAEGNGGVELFRAAQDAGVATLAAELRGMAAATEAEPEVDDTAYDEGEWAAFLQEYGPSWDGQEENWSGFVDYFLFYAAERGVAAPARSFVEYAADSGDRVGFFAGYGIAIATAAEPEAEPDPEVWAAFLAEFGPSWDGTEEAWETFTPYFLFYADERGVRSFAEAFLEHAPATTPERVEYFADYGIVIATPVPAAQSDEDDVLEALENLFSPEEIAEAQDRFGEIAQESDAIPDAAVDDLNEAFAQLVAEMPEAAALSREQMAQLLASIPADRL
;
A
#
# COMPACT_ATOMS: atom_id res chain seq x y z
N MET A 1 8.25 -29.84 5.68
CA MET A 1 6.91 -29.96 5.07
C MET A 1 6.59 -28.61 4.46
N ASP A 2 5.87 -28.56 3.34
CA ASP A 2 5.43 -27.30 2.72
C ASP A 2 4.52 -26.52 3.70
N GLN A 3 4.62 -25.19 3.75
CA GLN A 3 3.84 -24.35 4.66
C GLN A 3 2.33 -24.48 4.38
N ALA A 4 1.93 -24.66 3.12
CA ALA A 4 0.54 -24.84 2.75
C ALA A 4 0.00 -26.19 3.26
N LEU A 5 0.79 -27.25 3.19
CA LEU A 5 0.43 -28.56 3.76
C LEU A 5 0.31 -28.52 5.27
N ASP A 6 1.23 -27.84 5.95
CA ASP A 6 1.20 -27.66 7.40
C ASP A 6 -0.07 -26.93 7.85
N GLY A 7 -0.47 -25.86 7.16
CA GLY A 7 -1.74 -25.18 7.44
C GLY A 7 -2.96 -26.05 7.13
N ALA A 8 -2.94 -26.86 6.07
CA ALA A 8 -4.02 -27.81 5.77
C ALA A 8 -4.19 -28.85 6.89
N LEU A 9 -3.08 -29.35 7.45
CA LEU A 9 -3.12 -30.27 8.59
C LEU A 9 -3.69 -29.61 9.84
N ARG A 10 -3.33 -28.35 10.13
CA ARG A 10 -3.88 -27.60 11.26
C ARG A 10 -5.40 -27.46 11.17
N VAL A 11 -5.89 -27.07 10.00
CA VAL A 11 -7.33 -26.93 9.76
C VAL A 11 -8.08 -28.25 9.95
N LEU A 12 -7.46 -29.39 9.68
CA LEU A 12 -8.05 -30.71 9.91
C LEU A 12 -8.09 -31.13 11.38
N LEU A 13 -7.31 -30.51 12.28
CA LEU A 13 -7.33 -30.84 13.71
C LEU A 13 -8.68 -30.55 14.36
N ASP A 14 -9.39 -29.55 13.87
CA ASP A 14 -10.67 -29.11 14.43
C ASP A 14 -11.85 -30.03 14.07
N HIS A 15 -11.64 -31.05 13.22
CA HIS A 15 -12.71 -31.86 12.62
C HIS A 15 -12.79 -33.32 13.11
N ASP A 16 -12.18 -33.69 14.25
CA ASP A 16 -12.21 -35.05 14.84
C ASP A 16 -12.01 -36.16 13.79
N VAL A 17 -10.92 -36.07 13.02
CA VAL A 17 -10.61 -37.05 11.96
C VAL A 17 -10.20 -38.38 12.61
N ARG A 18 -11.18 -39.27 12.81
CA ARG A 18 -10.99 -40.57 13.48
C ARG A 18 -10.03 -41.52 12.75
N ASP A 19 -9.96 -41.40 11.43
CA ASP A 19 -9.07 -42.20 10.59
C ASP A 19 -8.32 -41.31 9.58
N PRO A 20 -7.17 -40.72 9.99
CA PRO A 20 -6.36 -39.89 9.13
C PRO A 20 -5.83 -40.61 7.89
N GLU A 21 -5.53 -41.92 7.96
CA GLU A 21 -5.07 -42.64 6.77
C GLU A 21 -6.18 -42.74 5.73
N LEU A 22 -7.40 -43.03 6.14
CA LEU A 22 -8.53 -43.12 5.20
C LEU A 22 -8.79 -41.77 4.54
N LEU A 23 -8.78 -40.68 5.31
CA LEU A 23 -8.92 -39.31 4.76
C LEU A 23 -7.85 -39.01 3.71
N PHE A 24 -6.55 -39.19 4.05
CA PHE A 24 -5.48 -38.87 3.10
C PHE A 24 -5.43 -39.85 1.93
N THR A 25 -5.90 -41.09 2.09
CA THR A 25 -6.10 -42.02 0.97
C THR A 25 -7.14 -41.46 -0.01
N VAL A 26 -8.28 -41.00 0.48
CA VAL A 26 -9.32 -40.35 -0.34
C VAL A 26 -8.75 -39.14 -1.10
N VAL A 27 -8.04 -38.27 -0.41
CA VAL A 27 -7.41 -37.06 -1.00
C VAL A 27 -6.47 -37.44 -2.15
N VAL A 28 -5.59 -38.42 -1.93
CA VAL A 28 -4.60 -38.85 -2.93
C VAL A 28 -5.25 -39.60 -4.10
N GLU A 29 -6.24 -40.47 -3.84
CA GLU A 29 -6.98 -41.19 -4.89
C GLU A 29 -7.74 -40.21 -5.81
N VAL A 30 -8.45 -39.24 -5.23
CA VAL A 30 -9.20 -38.22 -5.99
C VAL A 30 -8.27 -37.42 -6.89
N TYR A 31 -7.11 -37.01 -6.38
CA TYR A 31 -6.11 -36.29 -7.19
C TYR A 31 -5.58 -37.18 -8.33
N GLN A 32 -5.22 -38.43 -8.05
CA GLN A 32 -4.69 -39.36 -9.05
C GLN A 32 -5.70 -39.68 -10.17
N ASP A 33 -6.97 -39.81 -9.83
CA ASP A 33 -8.03 -40.05 -10.80
C ASP A 33 -8.18 -38.88 -11.77
N LEU A 34 -8.09 -37.64 -11.27
CA LEU A 34 -8.16 -36.43 -12.10
C LEU A 34 -6.89 -36.20 -12.92
N ASP A 35 -5.71 -36.41 -12.34
CA ASP A 35 -4.44 -36.30 -13.05
C ASP A 35 -4.36 -37.34 -14.19
N SER A 36 -4.83 -38.57 -13.94
CA SER A 36 -4.94 -39.62 -14.96
C SER A 36 -5.94 -39.28 -16.07
N ALA A 37 -6.98 -38.50 -15.76
CA ALA A 37 -7.91 -37.95 -16.74
C ALA A 37 -7.35 -36.72 -17.49
N GLY A 38 -6.17 -36.23 -17.11
CA GLY A 38 -5.55 -35.02 -17.66
C GLY A 38 -6.25 -33.73 -17.25
N SER A 39 -6.97 -33.74 -16.13
CA SER A 39 -7.67 -32.58 -15.60
C SER A 39 -6.83 -31.89 -14.53
N SER A 40 -6.62 -30.59 -14.69
CA SER A 40 -6.05 -29.70 -13.66
C SER A 40 -7.10 -28.72 -13.12
N ASP A 41 -8.38 -29.05 -13.28
CA ASP A 41 -9.49 -28.21 -12.84
C ASP A 41 -9.76 -28.41 -11.34
N PHE A 42 -9.60 -27.33 -10.57
CA PHE A 42 -9.83 -27.35 -9.14
C PHE A 42 -11.30 -27.58 -8.78
N ASP A 43 -12.25 -27.10 -9.57
CA ASP A 43 -13.68 -27.29 -9.29
C ASP A 43 -14.08 -28.76 -9.42
N ALA A 44 -13.51 -29.44 -10.42
CA ALA A 44 -13.68 -30.88 -10.59
C ALA A 44 -13.07 -31.67 -9.42
N LEU A 45 -11.88 -31.26 -8.95
CA LEU A 45 -11.22 -31.84 -7.80
C LEU A 45 -12.03 -31.66 -6.51
N ARG A 46 -12.48 -30.44 -6.26
CA ARG A 46 -13.33 -30.10 -5.12
C ARG A 46 -14.60 -30.96 -5.13
N ALA A 47 -15.31 -31.02 -6.26
CA ALA A 47 -16.54 -31.81 -6.35
C ALA A 47 -16.29 -33.31 -6.07
N ALA A 48 -15.24 -33.90 -6.63
CA ALA A 48 -14.88 -35.30 -6.41
C ALA A 48 -14.46 -35.58 -4.95
N LEU A 49 -13.69 -34.67 -4.35
CA LEU A 49 -13.28 -34.77 -2.95
C LEU A 49 -14.50 -34.74 -2.03
N LEU A 50 -15.41 -33.79 -2.22
CA LEU A 50 -16.62 -33.65 -1.39
C LEU A 50 -17.51 -34.90 -1.46
N ASP A 51 -17.72 -35.44 -2.67
CA ASP A 51 -18.52 -36.65 -2.86
C ASP A 51 -17.88 -37.86 -2.15
N ARG A 52 -16.58 -38.07 -2.37
CA ARG A 52 -15.83 -39.20 -1.78
C ARG A 52 -15.72 -39.09 -0.26
N ALA A 53 -15.42 -37.91 0.27
CA ALA A 53 -15.35 -37.65 1.70
C ALA A 53 -16.71 -37.87 2.38
N ALA A 54 -17.82 -37.49 1.74
CA ALA A 54 -19.15 -37.76 2.26
C ALA A 54 -19.46 -39.27 2.34
N VAL A 55 -19.05 -40.05 1.33
CA VAL A 55 -19.22 -41.51 1.30
C VAL A 55 -18.41 -42.20 2.41
N GLU A 56 -17.16 -41.77 2.62
CA GLU A 56 -16.26 -42.37 3.63
C GLU A 56 -16.49 -41.84 5.06
N GLY A 57 -17.40 -40.87 5.23
CA GLY A 57 -17.84 -40.40 6.56
C GLY A 57 -17.08 -39.20 7.12
N PHE A 58 -16.41 -38.41 6.26
CA PHE A 58 -15.67 -37.19 6.63
C PHE A 58 -16.15 -35.93 5.87
N PRO A 59 -17.47 -35.67 5.75
CA PRO A 59 -17.96 -34.57 4.91
C PRO A 59 -17.44 -33.19 5.35
N ALA A 60 -17.36 -32.93 6.66
CA ALA A 60 -16.88 -31.66 7.19
C ALA A 60 -15.38 -31.45 6.91
N ALA A 61 -14.55 -32.46 7.20
CA ALA A 61 -13.11 -32.40 6.93
C ALA A 61 -12.81 -32.24 5.43
N GLY A 62 -13.59 -32.91 4.55
CA GLY A 62 -13.46 -32.74 3.10
C GLY A 62 -13.83 -31.33 2.63
N GLU A 63 -14.88 -30.73 3.21
CA GLU A 63 -15.29 -29.36 2.91
C GLU A 63 -14.24 -28.34 3.36
N GLU A 64 -13.72 -28.50 4.57
CA GLU A 64 -12.73 -27.60 5.11
C GLU A 64 -11.41 -27.65 4.33
N LEU A 65 -10.95 -28.86 4.00
CA LEU A 65 -9.75 -29.03 3.19
C LEU A 65 -9.91 -28.41 1.79
N ALA A 66 -11.09 -28.56 1.16
CA ALA A 66 -11.37 -27.94 -0.13
C ALA A 66 -11.37 -26.40 -0.03
N ARG A 67 -11.99 -25.84 1.01
CA ARG A 67 -12.01 -24.39 1.25
C ARG A 67 -10.61 -23.84 1.49
N TYR A 68 -9.82 -24.52 2.31
CA TYR A 68 -8.44 -24.15 2.57
C TYR A 68 -7.60 -24.18 1.28
N ALA A 69 -7.75 -25.23 0.47
CA ALA A 69 -7.02 -25.35 -0.79
C ALA A 69 -7.35 -24.24 -1.79
N GLU A 70 -8.61 -23.78 -1.86
CA GLU A 70 -9.05 -22.70 -2.75
C GLU A 70 -8.22 -21.41 -2.57
N GLY A 71 -7.87 -21.09 -1.32
CA GLY A 71 -7.01 -19.93 -0.99
C GLY A 71 -5.51 -20.22 -0.98
N ASN A 72 -5.09 -21.49 -0.97
CA ASN A 72 -3.71 -21.90 -0.67
C ASN A 72 -3.11 -22.87 -1.69
N GLY A 73 -3.25 -22.55 -2.98
CA GLY A 73 -2.55 -23.27 -4.07
C GLY A 73 -3.41 -24.26 -4.84
N GLY A 74 -4.70 -24.41 -4.51
CA GLY A 74 -5.66 -25.20 -5.26
C GLY A 74 -5.19 -26.64 -5.50
N VAL A 75 -5.05 -27.01 -6.77
CA VAL A 75 -4.59 -28.35 -7.21
C VAL A 75 -3.17 -28.68 -6.74
N GLU A 76 -2.27 -27.68 -6.64
CA GLU A 76 -0.88 -27.91 -6.23
C GLU A 76 -0.77 -28.38 -4.77
N LEU A 77 -1.71 -28.00 -3.89
CA LEU A 77 -1.76 -28.52 -2.52
C LEU A 77 -1.99 -30.05 -2.52
N PHE A 78 -2.88 -30.54 -3.38
CA PHE A 78 -3.19 -31.97 -3.49
C PHE A 78 -2.03 -32.76 -4.10
N ARG A 79 -1.32 -32.17 -5.06
CA ARG A 79 -0.07 -32.70 -5.57
C ARG A 79 0.99 -32.81 -4.48
N ALA A 80 1.18 -31.76 -3.69
CA ALA A 80 2.09 -31.77 -2.56
C ALA A 80 1.70 -32.84 -1.52
N ALA A 81 0.40 -33.03 -1.28
CA ALA A 81 -0.10 -34.09 -0.40
C ALA A 81 0.22 -35.50 -0.93
N GLN A 82 0.07 -35.72 -2.24
CA GLN A 82 0.50 -36.95 -2.90
C GLN A 82 2.01 -37.19 -2.73
N ASP A 83 2.83 -36.17 -2.97
CA ASP A 83 4.29 -36.26 -2.87
C ASP A 83 4.77 -36.53 -1.43
N ALA A 84 4.09 -35.97 -0.43
CA ALA A 84 4.36 -36.24 1.00
C ALA A 84 3.99 -37.68 1.41
N GLY A 85 2.91 -38.21 0.83
CA GLY A 85 2.42 -39.57 1.04
C GLY A 85 1.50 -39.73 2.25
N VAL A 86 0.51 -40.61 2.10
CA VAL A 86 -0.56 -40.86 3.09
C VAL A 86 -0.03 -41.15 4.50
N ALA A 87 0.94 -42.05 4.62
CA ALA A 87 1.47 -42.46 5.93
C ALA A 87 2.17 -41.31 6.66
N THR A 88 2.88 -40.44 5.93
CA THR A 88 3.56 -39.27 6.49
C THR A 88 2.52 -38.28 7.02
N LEU A 89 1.54 -37.89 6.18
CA LEU A 89 0.51 -36.91 6.56
C LEU A 89 -0.34 -37.42 7.73
N ALA A 90 -0.72 -38.70 7.73
CA ALA A 90 -1.46 -39.32 8.83
C ALA A 90 -0.66 -39.36 10.14
N ALA A 91 0.66 -39.57 10.08
CA ALA A 91 1.52 -39.53 11.25
C ALA A 91 1.67 -38.11 11.79
N GLU A 92 1.84 -37.11 10.91
CA GLU A 92 1.93 -35.70 11.29
C GLU A 92 0.63 -35.20 11.94
N LEU A 93 -0.54 -35.47 11.34
CA LEU A 93 -1.83 -35.06 11.92
C LEU A 93 -2.04 -35.64 13.32
N ARG A 94 -1.67 -36.92 13.53
CA ARG A 94 -1.71 -37.53 14.87
C ARG A 94 -0.70 -36.93 15.83
N GLY A 95 0.50 -36.60 15.34
CA GLY A 95 1.52 -35.94 16.15
C GLY A 95 1.02 -34.58 16.65
N MET A 96 0.38 -33.82 15.77
CA MET A 96 -0.26 -32.55 16.11
C MET A 96 -1.42 -32.75 17.09
N ALA A 97 -2.35 -33.68 16.81
CA ALA A 97 -3.48 -33.97 17.72
C ALA A 97 -3.00 -34.43 19.10
N ALA A 98 -1.99 -35.31 19.14
CA ALA A 98 -1.39 -35.76 20.39
C ALA A 98 -0.64 -34.63 21.12
N ALA A 99 -0.04 -33.68 20.40
CA ALA A 99 0.58 -32.51 21.02
C ALA A 99 -0.47 -31.57 21.62
N THR A 100 -1.63 -31.44 20.99
CA THR A 100 -2.79 -30.69 21.51
C THR A 100 -3.40 -31.38 22.74
N GLU A 101 -3.52 -32.71 22.73
CA GLU A 101 -4.02 -33.47 23.90
C GLU A 101 -2.99 -33.60 25.03
N ALA A 102 -1.69 -33.62 24.70
CA ALA A 102 -0.60 -33.72 25.67
C ALA A 102 -0.16 -32.36 26.20
N GLU A 103 -0.88 -31.28 25.87
CA GLU A 103 -0.79 -30.09 26.68
C GLU A 103 -1.04 -30.53 28.13
N PRO A 104 -0.08 -30.32 29.05
CA PRO A 104 -0.33 -30.63 30.44
C PRO A 104 -1.66 -29.97 30.80
N GLU A 105 -2.52 -30.64 31.57
CA GLU A 105 -3.53 -29.94 32.35
C GLU A 105 -2.74 -28.92 33.16
N VAL A 106 -2.56 -27.72 32.59
CA VAL A 106 -2.00 -26.59 33.27
C VAL A 106 -3.06 -26.35 34.30
N ASP A 107 -2.71 -26.57 35.56
CA ASP A 107 -3.54 -26.16 36.67
C ASP A 107 -3.85 -24.69 36.41
N ASP A 108 -5.07 -24.39 35.92
CA ASP A 108 -5.54 -23.07 35.51
C ASP A 108 -5.42 -22.04 36.64
N THR A 109 -5.02 -22.48 37.83
CA THR A 109 -4.81 -21.68 39.02
C THR A 109 -3.36 -21.21 39.24
N ALA A 110 -2.39 -21.60 38.40
CA ALA A 110 -0.96 -21.38 38.66
C ALA A 110 -0.20 -20.51 37.64
N TYR A 111 -0.88 -19.65 36.88
CA TYR A 111 -0.19 -18.58 36.15
C TYR A 111 0.00 -17.34 37.04
N ASP A 112 1.04 -16.56 36.79
CA ASP A 112 1.24 -15.27 37.47
C ASP A 112 0.23 -14.26 36.89
N GLU A 113 -0.80 -13.91 37.67
CA GLU A 113 -1.83 -12.95 37.27
C GLU A 113 -1.24 -11.59 36.85
N GLY A 114 -0.13 -11.18 37.46
CA GLY A 114 0.57 -9.93 37.14
C GLY A 114 1.29 -10.02 35.80
N GLU A 115 1.94 -11.15 35.50
CA GLU A 115 2.57 -11.41 34.20
C GLU A 115 1.53 -11.48 33.08
N TRP A 116 0.39 -12.14 33.34
CA TRP A 116 -0.74 -12.17 32.42
C TRP A 116 -1.32 -10.77 32.14
N ALA A 117 -1.57 -9.98 33.19
CA ALA A 117 -2.08 -8.62 33.03
C ALA A 117 -1.08 -7.73 32.27
N ALA A 118 0.22 -7.86 32.54
CA ALA A 118 1.25 -7.14 31.80
C ALA A 118 1.30 -7.56 30.32
N PHE A 119 1.20 -8.86 30.06
CA PHE A 119 1.15 -9.42 28.71
C PHE A 119 -0.05 -8.89 27.92
N LEU A 120 -1.25 -8.91 28.50
CA LEU A 120 -2.47 -8.37 27.89
C LEU A 120 -2.34 -6.88 27.54
N GLN A 121 -1.76 -6.09 28.43
CA GLN A 121 -1.59 -4.65 28.20
C GLN A 121 -0.57 -4.34 27.09
N GLU A 122 0.44 -5.19 26.94
CA GLU A 122 1.47 -5.02 25.93
C GLU A 122 1.04 -5.50 24.55
N TYR A 123 0.46 -6.70 24.46
CA TYR A 123 0.14 -7.34 23.18
C TYR A 123 -1.32 -7.23 22.77
N GLY A 124 -2.23 -6.99 23.71
CA GLY A 124 -3.66 -6.84 23.39
C GLY A 124 -3.94 -5.74 22.37
N PRO A 125 -3.35 -4.53 22.48
CA PRO A 125 -3.53 -3.45 21.49
C PRO A 125 -2.94 -3.71 20.10
N SER A 126 -2.27 -4.84 19.87
CA SER A 126 -1.71 -5.18 18.55
C SER A 126 -2.75 -5.66 17.55
N TRP A 127 -3.93 -6.07 18.01
CA TRP A 127 -5.08 -6.25 17.13
C TRP A 127 -5.62 -4.87 16.74
N ASP A 128 -5.91 -4.67 15.46
CA ASP A 128 -6.40 -3.41 14.88
C ASP A 128 -7.94 -3.29 14.90
N GLY A 129 -8.61 -4.24 15.55
CA GLY A 129 -10.07 -4.31 15.62
C GLY A 129 -10.73 -4.83 14.34
N GLN A 130 -9.96 -5.18 13.31
CA GLN A 130 -10.50 -5.69 12.06
C GLN A 130 -10.61 -7.23 12.11
N GLU A 131 -11.79 -7.75 11.78
CA GLU A 131 -12.08 -9.18 11.82
C GLU A 131 -11.25 -9.99 10.82
N GLU A 132 -10.92 -9.41 9.66
CA GLU A 132 -10.05 -10.03 8.65
C GLU A 132 -8.62 -10.29 9.16
N ASN A 133 -8.16 -9.49 10.14
CA ASN A 133 -6.82 -9.61 10.73
C ASN A 133 -6.81 -10.40 12.04
N TRP A 134 -7.97 -10.91 12.50
CA TRP A 134 -8.10 -11.61 13.77
C TRP A 134 -7.24 -12.87 13.86
N SER A 135 -7.22 -13.71 12.82
CA SER A 135 -6.44 -14.96 12.82
C SER A 135 -4.93 -14.69 12.94
N GLY A 136 -4.43 -13.71 12.18
CA GLY A 136 -3.03 -13.29 12.26
C GLY A 136 -2.66 -12.73 13.64
N PHE A 137 -3.58 -11.97 14.26
CA PHE A 137 -3.41 -11.53 15.63
C PHE A 137 -3.34 -12.70 16.62
N VAL A 138 -4.25 -13.69 16.53
CA VAL A 138 -4.27 -14.84 17.44
C VAL A 138 -2.96 -15.62 17.39
N ASP A 139 -2.45 -15.91 16.19
CA ASP A 139 -1.18 -16.61 16.01
C ASP A 139 -0.01 -15.86 16.66
N TYR A 140 0.07 -14.55 16.40
CA TYR A 140 1.07 -13.66 16.98
C TYR A 140 0.97 -13.61 18.51
N PHE A 141 -0.25 -13.41 19.03
CA PHE A 141 -0.52 -13.28 20.45
C PHE A 141 -0.18 -14.58 21.20
N LEU A 142 -0.59 -15.74 20.69
CA LEU A 142 -0.29 -17.03 21.32
C LEU A 142 1.21 -17.38 21.27
N PHE A 143 1.91 -17.02 20.19
CA PHE A 143 3.36 -17.18 20.11
C PHE A 143 4.08 -16.46 21.26
N TYR A 144 3.82 -15.17 21.44
CA TYR A 144 4.47 -14.39 22.52
C TYR A 144 3.98 -14.78 23.91
N ALA A 145 2.73 -15.25 24.03
CA ALA A 145 2.23 -15.78 25.30
C ALA A 145 3.01 -17.01 25.75
N ALA A 146 3.35 -17.91 24.81
CA ALA A 146 4.19 -19.07 25.08
C ALA A 146 5.61 -18.67 25.51
N GLU A 147 6.22 -17.66 24.88
CA GLU A 147 7.53 -17.14 25.28
C GLU A 147 7.54 -16.58 26.71
N ARG A 148 6.39 -16.06 27.19
CA ARG A 148 6.22 -15.55 28.56
C ARG A 148 5.61 -16.54 29.54
N GLY A 149 5.42 -17.79 29.15
CA GLY A 149 4.83 -18.80 30.04
C GLY A 149 3.36 -18.53 30.43
N VAL A 150 2.65 -17.69 29.66
CA VAL A 150 1.22 -17.38 29.84
C VAL A 150 0.35 -17.91 28.69
N ALA A 151 0.80 -18.95 27.99
CA ALA A 151 0.09 -19.55 26.86
C ALA A 151 -1.32 -20.05 27.21
N ALA A 152 -1.50 -20.70 28.36
CA ALA A 152 -2.79 -21.24 28.79
C ALA A 152 -3.87 -20.14 29.00
N PRO A 153 -3.64 -19.10 29.82
CA PRO A 153 -4.62 -18.02 29.94
C PRO A 153 -4.78 -17.23 28.62
N ALA A 154 -3.73 -17.12 27.79
CA ALA A 154 -3.84 -16.48 26.48
C ALA A 154 -4.76 -17.23 25.52
N ARG A 155 -4.65 -18.56 25.45
CA ARG A 155 -5.53 -19.41 24.63
C ARG A 155 -6.99 -19.29 25.08
N SER A 156 -7.23 -19.44 26.38
CA SER A 156 -8.57 -19.26 26.95
C SER A 156 -9.13 -17.88 26.61
N PHE A 157 -8.31 -16.82 26.73
CA PHE A 157 -8.72 -15.46 26.43
C PHE A 157 -9.15 -15.27 24.96
N VAL A 158 -8.36 -15.76 24.00
CA VAL A 158 -8.71 -15.60 22.57
C VAL A 158 -9.90 -16.45 22.15
N GLU A 159 -10.08 -17.63 22.75
CA GLU A 159 -11.28 -18.46 22.58
C GLU A 159 -12.53 -17.75 23.09
N TYR A 160 -12.50 -17.22 24.32
CA TYR A 160 -13.61 -16.44 24.87
C TYR A 160 -13.88 -15.16 24.07
N ALA A 161 -12.84 -14.48 23.59
CA ALA A 161 -12.99 -13.33 22.72
C ALA A 161 -13.71 -13.72 21.43
N ALA A 162 -13.32 -14.84 20.81
CA ALA A 162 -13.94 -15.33 19.58
C ALA A 162 -15.43 -15.64 19.73
N ASP A 163 -15.81 -16.24 20.86
CA ASP A 163 -17.21 -16.58 21.16
C ASP A 163 -18.07 -15.38 21.58
N SER A 164 -17.47 -14.24 21.92
CA SER A 164 -18.19 -13.09 22.46
C SER A 164 -19.08 -12.35 21.44
N GLY A 165 -18.76 -12.43 20.15
CA GLY A 165 -19.43 -11.69 19.06
C GLY A 165 -19.17 -10.17 19.05
N ASP A 166 -18.54 -9.62 20.09
CA ASP A 166 -18.06 -8.23 20.20
C ASP A 166 -16.67 -8.23 20.84
N ARG A 167 -15.66 -8.58 20.04
CA ARG A 167 -14.28 -8.70 20.50
C ARG A 167 -13.73 -7.38 21.02
N VAL A 168 -14.04 -6.25 20.38
CA VAL A 168 -13.57 -4.93 20.83
C VAL A 168 -14.14 -4.62 22.22
N GLY A 169 -15.44 -4.85 22.43
CA GLY A 169 -16.07 -4.73 23.74
C GLY A 169 -15.50 -5.71 24.77
N PHE A 170 -15.18 -6.94 24.36
CA PHE A 170 -14.52 -7.93 25.21
C PHE A 170 -13.16 -7.45 25.71
N PHE A 171 -12.27 -6.97 24.81
CA PHE A 171 -10.96 -6.41 25.19
C PHE A 171 -11.08 -5.19 26.11
N ALA A 172 -12.05 -4.30 25.84
CA ALA A 172 -12.32 -3.16 26.70
C ALA A 172 -12.73 -3.59 28.13
N GLY A 173 -13.40 -4.74 28.28
CA GLY A 173 -13.70 -5.34 29.58
C GLY A 173 -12.46 -5.70 30.41
N TYR A 174 -11.32 -5.94 29.76
CA TYR A 174 -10.01 -6.16 30.39
C TYR A 174 -9.18 -4.87 30.50
N GLY A 175 -9.77 -3.71 30.19
CA GLY A 175 -9.08 -2.43 30.20
C GLY A 175 -8.06 -2.27 29.08
N ILE A 176 -8.22 -3.02 27.98
CA ILE A 176 -7.37 -2.94 26.80
C ILE A 176 -8.09 -2.09 25.77
N ALA A 177 -7.46 -0.98 25.37
CA ALA A 177 -7.98 -0.16 24.29
C ALA A 177 -7.47 -0.71 22.96
N ILE A 178 -8.38 -1.27 22.17
CA ILE A 178 -8.11 -1.61 20.77
C ILE A 178 -8.22 -0.34 19.95
N ALA A 179 -7.14 0.01 19.26
CA ALA A 179 -7.20 1.03 18.23
C ALA A 179 -7.93 0.42 17.03
N THR A 180 -9.25 0.43 17.09
CA THR A 180 -10.05 0.13 15.89
C THR A 180 -9.58 1.13 14.83
N ALA A 181 -9.15 0.63 13.67
CA ALA A 181 -9.02 1.49 12.49
C ALA A 181 -10.25 2.40 12.48
N ALA A 182 -10.00 3.72 12.50
CA ALA A 182 -11.06 4.70 12.75
C ALA A 182 -12.28 4.31 11.90
N GLU A 183 -13.45 4.30 12.55
CA GLU A 183 -14.75 4.10 11.89
C GLU A 183 -14.65 4.77 10.52
N PRO A 184 -14.84 4.05 9.40
CA PRO A 184 -14.45 4.51 8.07
C PRO A 184 -14.90 5.95 7.96
N GLU A 185 -13.94 6.88 7.83
CA GLU A 185 -14.24 8.30 7.85
C GLU A 185 -15.44 8.49 6.95
N ALA A 186 -16.54 9.02 7.52
CA ALA A 186 -17.80 9.14 6.80
C ALA A 186 -17.48 9.67 5.41
N GLU A 187 -17.94 8.97 4.37
CA GLU A 187 -17.62 9.31 2.98
C GLU A 187 -17.68 10.84 2.84
N PRO A 188 -16.58 11.50 2.44
CA PRO A 188 -16.52 12.93 2.39
C PRO A 188 -17.64 13.35 1.46
N ASP A 189 -18.26 14.47 1.80
CA ASP A 189 -19.24 15.06 0.92
C ASP A 189 -18.66 15.06 -0.52
N PRO A 190 -19.30 14.37 -1.48
CA PRO A 190 -18.78 14.24 -2.83
C PRO A 190 -18.50 15.60 -3.47
N GLU A 191 -19.20 16.65 -3.05
CA GLU A 191 -18.97 18.02 -3.50
C GLU A 191 -17.65 18.59 -2.95
N VAL A 192 -17.31 18.30 -1.69
CA VAL A 192 -16.03 18.71 -1.07
C VAL A 192 -14.86 17.99 -1.72
N TRP A 193 -14.98 16.68 -1.95
CA TRP A 193 -13.94 15.89 -2.62
C TRP A 193 -13.73 16.34 -4.06
N ALA A 194 -14.80 16.50 -4.85
CA ALA A 194 -14.70 16.97 -6.23
C ALA A 194 -14.11 18.39 -6.31
N ALA A 195 -14.49 19.30 -5.39
CA ALA A 195 -13.92 20.64 -5.32
C ALA A 195 -12.42 20.60 -4.98
N PHE A 196 -12.02 19.74 -4.05
CA PHE A 196 -10.62 19.54 -3.68
C PHE A 196 -9.78 19.04 -4.86
N LEU A 197 -10.25 18.01 -5.57
CA LEU A 197 -9.57 17.50 -6.77
C LEU A 197 -9.44 18.55 -7.87
N ALA A 198 -10.50 19.34 -8.12
CA ALA A 198 -10.49 20.39 -9.12
C ALA A 198 -9.52 21.53 -8.79
N GLU A 199 -9.34 21.84 -7.51
CA GLU A 199 -8.47 22.91 -7.03
C GLU A 199 -7.00 22.50 -6.98
N PHE A 200 -6.71 21.33 -6.39
CA PHE A 200 -5.32 20.93 -6.10
C PHE A 200 -4.77 19.90 -7.08
N GLY A 201 -5.62 19.13 -7.76
CA GLY A 201 -5.21 18.15 -8.76
C GLY A 201 -4.31 18.74 -9.87
N PRO A 202 -4.64 19.89 -10.47
CA PRO A 202 -3.82 20.53 -11.50
C PRO A 202 -2.47 21.10 -11.03
N SER A 203 -2.16 21.01 -9.73
CA SER A 203 -0.87 21.48 -9.18
C SER A 203 0.29 20.52 -9.47
N TRP A 204 -0.01 19.28 -9.88
CA TRP A 204 0.99 18.40 -10.49
C TRP A 204 1.13 18.77 -11.97
N ASP A 205 2.36 18.94 -12.46
CA ASP A 205 2.64 19.27 -13.87
C ASP A 205 2.69 18.04 -14.78
N GLY A 206 2.48 16.84 -14.25
CA GLY A 206 2.53 15.60 -15.03
C GLY A 206 3.95 15.08 -15.26
N THR A 207 4.96 15.59 -14.57
CA THR A 207 6.34 15.05 -14.60
C THR A 207 6.61 14.15 -13.40
N GLU A 208 7.51 13.18 -13.57
CA GLU A 208 7.90 12.29 -12.46
C GLU A 208 8.67 13.06 -11.39
N GLU A 209 9.48 14.03 -11.78
CA GLU A 209 10.27 14.88 -10.89
C GLU A 209 9.40 15.72 -9.96
N ALA A 210 8.27 16.24 -10.43
CA ALA A 210 7.35 17.02 -9.60
C ALA A 210 6.51 16.14 -8.65
N TRP A 211 6.38 14.84 -8.92
CA TRP A 211 5.49 13.94 -8.18
C TRP A 211 5.85 13.84 -6.69
N GLU A 212 7.14 13.75 -6.37
CA GLU A 212 7.63 13.67 -4.98
C GLU A 212 7.30 14.93 -4.17
N THR A 213 7.23 16.10 -4.82
CA THR A 213 6.87 17.37 -4.16
C THR A 213 5.36 17.56 -4.12
N PHE A 214 4.65 17.13 -5.16
CA PHE A 214 3.20 17.21 -5.26
C PHE A 214 2.49 16.39 -4.18
N THR A 215 2.90 15.14 -3.97
CA THR A 215 2.26 14.22 -3.01
C THR A 215 2.11 14.79 -1.60
N PRO A 216 3.18 15.23 -0.91
CA PRO A 216 3.05 15.80 0.43
C PRO A 216 2.28 17.14 0.44
N TYR A 217 2.39 17.95 -0.62
CA TYR A 217 1.61 19.18 -0.78
C TYR A 217 0.11 18.88 -0.85
N PHE A 218 -0.29 17.93 -1.69
CA PHE A 218 -1.67 17.50 -1.88
C PHE A 218 -2.26 16.95 -0.58
N LEU A 219 -1.53 16.07 0.12
CA LEU A 219 -1.96 15.52 1.40
C LEU A 219 -2.10 16.57 2.51
N PHE A 220 -1.23 17.59 2.53
CA PHE A 220 -1.34 18.70 3.47
C PHE A 220 -2.67 19.46 3.31
N TYR A 221 -3.04 19.83 2.09
CA TYR A 221 -4.31 20.53 1.86
C TYR A 221 -5.54 19.63 1.98
N ALA A 222 -5.39 18.32 1.72
CA ALA A 222 -6.45 17.35 1.99
C ALA A 222 -6.80 17.30 3.48
N ASP A 223 -5.78 17.36 4.35
CA ASP A 223 -5.94 17.45 5.81
C ASP A 223 -6.69 18.72 6.23
N GLU A 224 -6.31 19.88 5.68
CA GLU A 224 -7.01 21.15 5.95
C GLU A 224 -8.49 21.14 5.53
N ARG A 225 -8.85 20.30 4.55
CA ARG A 225 -10.21 20.13 4.04
C ARG A 225 -10.97 18.95 4.67
N GLY A 226 -10.33 18.18 5.56
CA GLY A 226 -10.93 17.00 6.18
C GLY A 226 -11.18 15.85 5.20
N VAL A 227 -10.37 15.74 4.15
CA VAL A 227 -10.45 14.68 3.12
C VAL A 227 -9.12 13.92 2.96
N ARG A 228 -8.29 13.91 4.03
CA ARG A 228 -6.94 13.33 3.99
C ARG A 228 -6.93 11.85 3.66
N SER A 229 -7.74 11.05 4.34
CA SER A 229 -7.80 9.59 4.10
C SER A 229 -8.15 9.26 2.64
N PHE A 230 -9.07 10.04 2.05
CA PHE A 230 -9.46 9.92 0.64
C PHE A 230 -8.35 10.33 -0.31
N ALA A 231 -7.59 11.38 0.02
CA ALA A 231 -6.42 11.76 -0.74
C ALA A 231 -5.30 10.71 -0.65
N GLU A 232 -5.06 10.12 0.52
CA GLU A 232 -4.10 9.02 0.70
C GLU A 232 -4.51 7.81 -0.14
N ALA A 233 -5.77 7.37 -0.04
CA ALA A 233 -6.29 6.27 -0.85
C ALA A 233 -6.25 6.58 -2.35
N PHE A 234 -6.60 7.80 -2.77
CA PHE A 234 -6.54 8.22 -4.16
C PHE A 234 -5.11 8.16 -4.72
N LEU A 235 -4.11 8.60 -3.96
CA LEU A 235 -2.70 8.57 -4.34
C LEU A 235 -2.12 7.15 -4.30
N GLU A 236 -2.55 6.31 -3.36
CA GLU A 236 -2.16 4.90 -3.27
C GLU A 236 -2.61 4.10 -4.49
N HIS A 237 -3.81 4.39 -5.01
CA HIS A 237 -4.34 3.77 -6.23
C HIS A 237 -3.78 4.39 -7.52
N ALA A 238 -3.04 5.50 -7.43
CA ALA A 238 -2.44 6.12 -8.59
C ALA A 238 -1.36 5.21 -9.19
N PRO A 239 -1.37 4.98 -10.53
CA PRO A 239 -0.37 4.14 -11.17
C PRO A 239 1.08 4.59 -10.94
N ALA A 240 1.99 3.60 -11.01
CA ALA A 240 3.41 3.83 -10.79
C ALA A 240 4.09 4.62 -11.93
N THR A 241 3.55 4.58 -13.15
CA THR A 241 4.14 5.28 -14.28
C THR A 241 3.44 6.61 -14.53
N THR A 242 4.21 7.65 -14.87
CA THR A 242 3.67 8.99 -15.18
C THR A 242 2.54 8.98 -16.23
N PRO A 243 2.66 8.29 -17.40
CA PRO A 243 1.60 8.30 -18.40
C PRO A 243 0.26 7.73 -17.89
N GLU A 244 0.31 6.58 -17.21
CA GLU A 244 -0.88 5.95 -16.63
C GLU A 244 -1.46 6.81 -15.49
N ARG A 245 -0.61 7.52 -14.76
CA ARG A 245 -1.04 8.43 -13.70
C ARG A 245 -1.76 9.66 -14.24
N VAL A 246 -1.33 10.20 -15.38
CA VAL A 246 -2.06 11.28 -16.07
C VAL A 246 -3.43 10.79 -16.54
N GLU A 247 -3.53 9.57 -17.09
CA GLU A 247 -4.81 8.96 -17.47
C GLU A 247 -5.72 8.76 -16.25
N TYR A 248 -5.17 8.24 -15.15
CA TYR A 248 -5.87 8.08 -13.88
C TYR A 248 -6.43 9.42 -13.36
N PHE A 249 -5.64 10.50 -13.36
CA PHE A 249 -6.14 11.82 -12.96
C PHE A 249 -7.26 12.34 -13.88
N ALA A 250 -7.17 12.07 -15.18
CA ALA A 250 -8.19 12.45 -16.15
C ALA A 250 -9.53 11.73 -15.91
N ASP A 251 -9.52 10.48 -15.41
CA ASP A 251 -10.75 9.75 -15.04
C ASP A 251 -11.54 10.44 -13.92
N TYR A 252 -10.84 11.22 -13.08
CA TYR A 252 -11.45 12.06 -12.04
C TYR A 252 -11.72 13.50 -12.49
N GLY A 253 -11.61 13.76 -13.80
CA GLY A 253 -11.85 15.09 -14.39
C GLY A 253 -10.73 16.10 -14.14
N ILE A 254 -9.57 15.66 -13.66
CA ILE A 254 -8.42 16.53 -13.42
C ILE A 254 -7.63 16.65 -14.73
N VAL A 255 -7.49 17.89 -15.21
CA VAL A 255 -6.69 18.17 -16.40
C VAL A 255 -5.28 18.56 -15.95
N ILE A 256 -4.33 17.66 -16.17
CA ILE A 256 -2.91 17.92 -15.97
C ILE A 256 -2.37 18.66 -17.19
N ALA A 257 -1.83 19.86 -16.98
CA ALA A 257 -1.14 20.59 -18.03
C ALA A 257 0.21 19.92 -18.26
N THR A 258 0.24 18.86 -19.08
CA THR A 258 1.51 18.24 -19.48
C THR A 258 2.35 19.34 -20.13
N PRO A 259 3.58 19.58 -19.65
CA PRO A 259 4.47 20.52 -20.32
C PRO A 259 4.54 20.08 -21.77
N VAL A 260 4.18 20.99 -22.67
CA VAL A 260 4.39 20.79 -24.11
C VAL A 260 5.86 20.39 -24.20
N PRO A 261 6.19 19.18 -24.69
CA PRO A 261 7.58 18.77 -24.83
C PRO A 261 8.22 19.93 -25.54
N ALA A 262 9.22 20.56 -24.92
CA ALA A 262 9.98 21.59 -25.58
C ALA A 262 10.33 20.97 -26.92
N ALA A 263 9.69 21.45 -27.99
CA ALA A 263 10.08 21.03 -29.31
C ALA A 263 11.59 21.27 -29.30
N GLN A 264 12.35 20.40 -29.96
CA GLN A 264 13.67 20.82 -30.38
C GLN A 264 13.44 21.99 -31.35
N SER A 265 13.09 23.14 -30.80
CA SER A 265 13.16 24.43 -31.41
C SER A 265 14.65 24.52 -31.66
N ASP A 266 15.02 24.37 -32.93
CA ASP A 266 16.38 24.63 -33.35
C ASP A 266 16.78 25.95 -32.66
N GLU A 267 17.98 25.99 -32.09
CA GLU A 267 18.49 27.14 -31.34
C GLU A 267 18.27 28.46 -32.12
N ASP A 268 18.28 28.34 -33.46
CA ASP A 268 17.95 29.38 -34.43
C ASP A 268 16.49 29.88 -34.37
N ASP A 269 15.49 29.02 -34.15
CA ASP A 269 14.07 29.42 -34.02
C ASP A 269 13.81 30.15 -32.69
N VAL A 270 14.53 29.77 -31.61
CA VAL A 270 14.44 30.48 -30.32
C VAL A 270 15.11 31.85 -30.43
N LEU A 271 16.26 31.94 -31.11
CA LEU A 271 16.93 33.20 -31.39
C LEU A 271 16.10 34.11 -32.30
N GLU A 272 15.46 33.57 -33.35
CA GLU A 272 14.59 34.34 -34.24
C GLU A 272 13.31 34.81 -33.51
N ALA A 273 12.74 33.99 -32.62
CA ALA A 273 11.62 34.40 -31.77
C ALA A 273 12.02 35.52 -30.79
N LEU A 274 13.22 35.43 -30.18
CA LEU A 274 13.76 36.46 -29.29
C LEU A 274 14.11 37.76 -30.03
N GLU A 275 14.67 37.68 -31.24
CA GLU A 275 14.95 38.84 -32.09
C GLU A 275 13.67 39.54 -32.58
N ASN A 276 12.56 38.79 -32.68
CA ASN A 276 11.24 39.35 -33.03
C ASN A 276 10.46 39.86 -31.81
N LEU A 277 10.78 39.41 -30.60
CA LEU A 277 10.07 39.81 -29.37
C LEU A 277 10.43 41.22 -28.92
N PHE A 278 11.65 41.66 -29.22
CA PHE A 278 12.14 42.99 -28.89
C PHE A 278 12.41 43.75 -30.17
N SER A 279 11.70 44.86 -30.37
CA SER A 279 12.05 45.76 -31.45
C SER A 279 13.47 46.31 -31.24
N PRO A 280 14.24 46.60 -32.31
CA PRO A 280 15.55 47.23 -32.17
C PRO A 280 15.53 48.55 -31.37
N GLU A 281 14.36 49.21 -31.31
CA GLU A 281 14.15 50.41 -30.51
C GLU A 281 14.02 50.10 -29.01
N GLU A 282 13.33 49.03 -28.62
CA GLU A 282 13.20 48.59 -27.22
C GLU A 282 14.53 48.07 -26.66
N ILE A 283 15.31 47.36 -27.49
CA ILE A 283 16.67 46.93 -27.12
C ILE A 283 17.56 48.16 -26.91
N ALA A 284 17.50 49.14 -27.81
CA ALA A 284 18.29 50.36 -27.70
C ALA A 284 17.88 51.21 -26.47
N GLU A 285 16.60 51.29 -26.15
CA GLU A 285 16.09 52.00 -24.96
C GLU A 285 16.54 51.32 -23.66
N ALA A 286 16.48 49.98 -23.60
CA ALA A 286 16.99 49.23 -22.46
C ALA A 286 18.51 49.41 -22.30
N GLN A 287 19.27 49.37 -23.40
CA GLN A 287 20.72 49.60 -23.40
C GLN A 287 21.09 51.02 -22.96
N ASP A 288 20.39 52.06 -23.44
CA ASP A 288 20.60 53.44 -23.00
C ASP A 288 20.32 53.59 -21.50
N ARG A 289 19.26 52.95 -21.00
CA ARG A 289 18.90 52.98 -19.58
C ARG A 289 19.93 52.25 -18.71
N PHE A 290 20.46 51.12 -19.15
CA PHE A 290 21.56 50.44 -18.47
C PHE A 290 22.87 51.24 -18.53
N GLY A 291 23.16 51.89 -19.67
CA GLY A 291 24.33 52.74 -19.83
C GLY A 291 24.30 53.99 -18.94
N GLU A 292 23.12 54.56 -18.71
CA GLU A 292 22.91 55.70 -17.80
C GLU A 292 23.15 55.27 -16.33
N ILE A 293 22.62 54.11 -15.92
CA ILE A 293 22.84 53.53 -14.59
C ILE A 293 24.32 53.19 -14.36
N ALA A 294 25.02 52.69 -15.38
CA ALA A 294 26.45 52.35 -15.30
C ALA A 294 27.36 53.59 -15.25
N GLN A 295 27.00 54.69 -15.94
CA GLN A 295 27.77 55.93 -15.92
C GLN A 295 27.63 56.74 -14.63
N GLU A 296 26.52 56.59 -13.91
CA GLU A 296 26.33 57.24 -12.60
C GLU A 296 27.02 56.52 -11.44
N SER A 297 27.59 55.32 -11.65
CA SER A 297 28.11 54.46 -10.59
C SER A 297 29.60 54.11 -10.77
N ASP A 298 30.49 54.88 -10.12
CA ASP A 298 31.95 54.62 -10.09
C ASP A 298 32.35 53.34 -9.29
N ALA A 299 31.38 52.66 -8.70
CA ALA A 299 31.49 51.30 -8.17
C ALA A 299 30.06 50.79 -7.94
N ILE A 300 29.62 49.77 -8.69
CA ILE A 300 28.29 49.16 -8.51
C ILE A 300 28.18 48.68 -7.05
N PRO A 301 27.45 49.38 -6.16
CA PRO A 301 27.25 48.92 -4.80
C PRO A 301 26.34 47.68 -4.87
N ASP A 302 26.41 46.78 -3.88
CA ASP A 302 25.53 45.59 -3.84
C ASP A 302 24.04 45.95 -4.02
N ALA A 303 23.62 47.15 -3.58
CA ALA A 303 22.27 47.68 -3.78
C ALA A 303 21.88 47.88 -5.26
N ALA A 304 22.83 48.23 -6.15
CA ALA A 304 22.56 48.36 -7.57
C ALA A 304 22.44 47.01 -8.28
N VAL A 305 23.03 45.93 -7.72
CA VAL A 305 22.81 44.56 -8.18
C VAL A 305 21.40 44.09 -7.79
N ASP A 306 20.94 44.45 -6.60
CA ASP A 306 19.57 44.17 -6.15
C ASP A 306 18.53 44.92 -7.02
N ASP A 307 18.76 46.20 -7.35
CA ASP A 307 17.88 46.97 -8.24
C ASP A 307 17.87 46.38 -9.67
N LEU A 308 19.00 45.89 -10.16
CA LEU A 308 19.11 45.19 -11.46
C LEU A 308 18.36 43.86 -11.46
N ASN A 309 18.49 43.08 -10.38
CA ASN A 309 17.77 41.83 -10.21
C ASN A 309 16.26 42.06 -10.07
N GLU A 310 15.82 43.12 -9.41
CA GLU A 310 14.41 43.49 -9.28
C GLU A 310 13.83 43.96 -10.62
N ALA A 311 14.56 44.79 -11.37
CA ALA A 311 14.16 45.20 -12.72
C ALA A 311 14.08 44.00 -13.69
N PHE A 312 15.01 43.05 -13.58
CA PHE A 312 14.99 41.82 -14.36
C PHE A 312 13.83 40.91 -13.95
N ALA A 313 13.56 40.77 -12.65
CA ALA A 313 12.42 40.00 -12.15
C ALA A 313 11.07 40.61 -12.57
N GLN A 314 10.95 41.94 -12.62
CA GLN A 314 9.77 42.62 -13.17
C GLN A 314 9.61 42.36 -14.67
N LEU A 315 10.69 42.45 -15.45
CA LEU A 315 10.67 42.14 -16.88
C LEU A 315 10.23 40.69 -17.14
N VAL A 316 10.75 39.73 -16.36
CA VAL A 316 10.35 38.32 -16.42
C VAL A 316 8.89 38.11 -15.99
N ALA A 317 8.41 38.85 -14.98
CA ALA A 317 7.02 38.77 -14.53
C ALA A 317 6.02 39.35 -15.55
N GLU A 318 6.43 40.34 -16.34
CA GLU A 318 5.62 40.91 -17.43
C GLU A 318 5.62 40.04 -18.71
N MET A 319 6.50 39.02 -18.76
CA MET A 319 6.61 38.08 -19.87
C MET A 319 6.17 36.66 -19.42
N PRO A 320 4.89 36.28 -19.56
CA PRO A 320 4.40 34.96 -19.12
C PRO A 320 5.10 33.77 -19.81
N GLU A 321 5.72 34.00 -20.97
CA GLU A 321 6.49 32.98 -21.71
C GLU A 321 7.91 32.79 -21.13
N ALA A 322 8.47 33.76 -20.40
CA ALA A 322 9.76 33.66 -19.72
C ALA A 322 9.70 32.78 -18.46
N ALA A 323 8.52 32.60 -17.88
CA ALA A 323 8.30 31.71 -16.74
C ALA A 323 8.57 30.22 -17.07
N ALA A 324 8.63 29.86 -18.35
CA ALA A 324 8.95 28.52 -18.83
C ALA A 324 10.46 28.25 -18.95
N LEU A 325 11.33 29.27 -18.83
CA LEU A 325 12.78 29.11 -18.94
C LEU A 325 13.37 28.70 -17.59
N SER A 326 14.23 27.67 -17.60
CA SER A 326 14.99 27.29 -16.41
C SER A 326 16.04 28.36 -16.07
N ARG A 327 16.47 28.43 -14.80
CA ARG A 327 17.55 29.34 -14.37
C ARG A 327 18.84 29.16 -15.19
N GLU A 328 19.10 27.93 -15.65
CA GLU A 328 20.28 27.59 -16.44
C GLU A 328 20.15 28.11 -17.88
N GLN A 329 18.96 28.03 -18.47
CA GLN A 329 18.67 28.64 -19.79
C GLN A 329 18.77 30.16 -19.74
N MET A 330 18.25 30.80 -18.69
CA MET A 330 18.43 32.24 -18.48
C MET A 330 19.91 32.63 -18.32
N ALA A 331 20.69 31.85 -17.57
CA ALA A 331 22.13 32.11 -17.41
C ALA A 331 22.92 31.95 -18.72
N GLN A 332 22.57 30.96 -19.54
CA GLN A 332 23.15 30.79 -20.88
C GLN A 332 22.78 31.93 -21.82
N LEU A 333 21.53 32.41 -21.76
CA LEU A 333 21.05 33.53 -22.55
C LEU A 333 21.81 34.82 -22.21
N LEU A 334 21.98 35.10 -20.92
CA LEU A 334 22.78 36.22 -20.43
C LEU A 334 24.26 36.11 -20.83
N ALA A 335 24.83 34.90 -20.82
CA ALA A 335 26.21 34.66 -21.24
C ALA A 335 26.41 34.73 -22.76
N SER A 336 25.33 34.61 -23.56
CA SER A 336 25.38 34.68 -25.03
C SER A 336 25.39 36.11 -25.58
N ILE A 337 25.08 37.12 -24.74
CA ILE A 337 25.15 38.54 -25.11
C ILE A 337 26.63 38.93 -25.27
N PRO A 338 27.09 39.34 -26.47
CA PRO A 338 28.48 39.68 -26.70
C PRO A 338 28.96 40.81 -25.78
N ALA A 339 30.16 40.68 -25.21
CA ALA A 339 30.72 41.65 -24.26
C ALA A 339 30.98 43.05 -24.86
N ASP A 340 30.91 43.19 -26.18
CA ASP A 340 30.95 44.45 -26.93
C ASP A 340 29.56 45.09 -27.14
N ARG A 341 28.50 44.46 -26.62
CA ARG A 341 27.10 44.96 -26.59
C ARG A 341 26.54 45.17 -25.17
N LEU A 342 27.34 44.92 -24.13
CA LEU A 342 27.10 45.28 -22.73
C LEU A 342 27.88 46.55 -22.39
#